data_AF-A0A8D8QHX6-F1
#
_entry.id   AF-A0A8D8QHX6-F1
#
_cell.length_a   1.000
_cell.length_b   1.000
_cell.length_c   1.000
_cell.angle_alpha   90.00
_cell.angle_beta   90.00
_cell.angle_gamma   90.00
#
_symmetry.space_group_name_H-M   'P 1'
#
loop_
_entity.id
_entity.type
_entity.pdbx_description
1 polymer ?
#
loop_
_entity_poly.entity_id
_entity_poly.type
_entity_poly.pdbx_seq_one_letter_code
_entity_poly.pdbx_strand_id
1 'polypeptide(L)'
;MAKNAASALLDELMGRHRNAAPHEQKKDVEWEDPEFCKFFLVKFCPHDLFVNTRADLGPCPKVHDDEAKVQFDKSRSYVKSQYTDEFIKFCNNLIHDVERKIVKGRHRLSLIGQKTEPVSLLYPHLFLLDKKIILILF
;
A
#
# COMPACT_ATOMS: atom_id res chain seq x y z
N MET A 1 8.36 -24.18 -11.54
CA MET A 1 8.34 -23.08 -10.54
C MET A 1 9.71 -22.42 -10.34
N ALA A 2 10.86 -23.06 -10.60
CA ALA A 2 12.21 -22.44 -10.49
C ALA A 2 12.54 -21.38 -11.59
N LYS A 3 12.00 -21.57 -12.82
CA LYS A 3 11.43 -20.53 -13.69
C LYS A 3 11.75 -19.06 -13.41
N ASN A 4 11.02 -18.57 -12.41
CA ASN A 4 10.60 -17.17 -12.30
C ASN A 4 11.44 -16.41 -11.28
N ALA A 5 12.02 -17.11 -10.29
CA ALA A 5 12.90 -16.50 -9.30
C ALA A 5 14.22 -16.02 -9.93
N ALA A 6 14.77 -16.81 -10.87
CA ALA A 6 15.96 -16.42 -11.62
C ALA A 6 15.70 -15.23 -12.55
N SER A 7 14.54 -15.19 -13.23
CA SER A 7 14.16 -14.06 -14.08
C SER A 7 13.96 -12.77 -13.29
N ALA A 8 13.29 -12.84 -12.13
CA ALA A 8 13.07 -11.68 -11.27
C ALA A 8 14.39 -11.06 -10.78
N LEU A 9 15.34 -11.89 -10.34
CA LEU A 9 16.68 -11.43 -9.94
C LEU A 9 17.45 -10.79 -11.11
N LEU A 10 17.30 -11.34 -12.32
CA LEU A 10 17.96 -10.79 -13.51
C LEU A 10 17.31 -9.49 -13.99
N ASP A 11 16.01 -9.28 -13.74
CA ASP A 11 15.33 -8.02 -14.04
C ASP A 11 15.73 -6.90 -13.05
N GLU A 12 16.01 -7.25 -11.79
CA GLU A 12 16.65 -6.35 -10.82
C GLU A 12 18.08 -5.96 -11.24
N LEU A 13 18.85 -6.91 -11.79
CA LEU A 13 20.26 -6.70 -12.14
C LEU A 13 20.47 -6.01 -13.50
N MET A 14 19.62 -6.29 -14.50
CA MET A 14 19.79 -5.86 -15.89
C MET A 14 18.75 -4.83 -16.35
N GLY A 15 17.73 -4.54 -15.52
CA GLY A 15 16.63 -3.64 -15.83
C GLY A 15 15.57 -4.25 -16.76
N ARG A 16 14.37 -3.68 -16.72
CA ARG A 16 13.17 -4.13 -17.47
C ARG A 16 13.33 -4.15 -18.99
N HIS A 17 14.38 -3.53 -19.51
CA HIS A 17 14.69 -3.47 -20.95
C HIS A 17 15.65 -4.56 -21.44
N ARG A 18 15.97 -5.60 -20.65
CA ARG A 18 16.90 -6.67 -21.06
C ARG A 18 16.52 -7.35 -22.38
N ASN A 19 15.22 -7.45 -22.69
CA ASN A 19 14.73 -8.11 -23.90
C ASN A 19 14.40 -7.14 -25.06
N ALA A 20 14.61 -5.83 -24.88
CA ALA A 20 14.33 -4.85 -25.93
C ALA A 20 15.34 -5.02 -27.08
N ALA A 21 14.83 -5.18 -28.30
CA ALA A 21 15.70 -5.26 -29.47
C ALA A 21 16.46 -3.93 -29.65
N PRO A 22 17.67 -3.89 -30.24
CA PRO A 22 18.45 -2.66 -30.39
C PRO A 22 17.75 -1.50 -31.13
N HIS A 23 16.65 -1.79 -31.83
CA HIS A 23 15.85 -0.82 -32.60
C HIS A 23 14.49 -0.48 -31.94
N GLU A 24 14.14 -1.14 -30.84
CA GLU A 24 12.87 -0.93 -30.16
C GLU A 24 13.02 0.27 -29.22
N GLN A 25 12.34 1.37 -29.54
CA GLN A 25 12.33 2.54 -28.68
C GLN A 25 11.76 2.13 -27.32
N LYS A 26 12.46 2.47 -26.25
CA LYS A 26 11.94 2.31 -24.89
C LYS A 26 10.59 3.02 -24.85
N LYS A 27 9.51 2.28 -24.63
CA LYS A 27 8.20 2.90 -24.39
C LYS A 27 8.40 3.78 -23.16
N ASP A 28 8.15 5.08 -23.31
CA ASP A 28 8.22 6.00 -22.18
C ASP A 28 7.23 5.51 -21.11
N VAL A 29 7.72 5.34 -19.89
CA VAL A 29 6.88 4.96 -18.75
C VAL A 29 5.92 6.12 -18.52
N GLU A 30 4.62 5.85 -18.48
CA GLU A 30 3.59 6.84 -18.20
C GLU A 30 2.82 6.38 -16.97
N TRP A 31 3.05 7.05 -15.83
CA TRP A 31 2.52 6.59 -14.53
C TRP A 31 0.98 6.54 -14.44
N GLU A 32 0.27 7.20 -15.36
CA GLU A 32 -1.19 7.19 -15.45
C GLU A 32 -1.74 5.90 -16.10
N ASP A 33 -0.86 5.05 -16.67
CA ASP A 33 -1.27 3.79 -17.26
C ASP A 33 -1.94 2.87 -16.22
N PRO A 34 -3.11 2.28 -16.55
CA PRO A 34 -3.90 1.48 -15.61
C PRO A 34 -3.23 0.15 -15.24
N GLU A 35 -2.10 -0.20 -15.85
CA GLU A 35 -1.29 -1.36 -15.47
C GLU A 35 -0.58 -1.16 -14.13
N PHE A 36 -0.24 0.09 -13.78
CA PHE A 36 0.47 0.41 -12.55
C PHE A 36 -0.45 0.41 -11.33
N CYS A 37 0.06 -0.05 -10.20
CA CYS A 37 -0.69 -0.08 -8.96
C CYS A 37 -0.77 1.31 -8.34
N LYS A 38 -1.96 1.91 -8.35
CA LYS A 38 -2.19 3.23 -7.75
C LYS A 38 -1.71 3.35 -6.30
N PHE A 39 -1.94 2.31 -5.48
CA PHE A 39 -1.58 2.33 -4.06
C PHE A 39 -0.05 2.27 -3.86
N PHE A 40 0.65 1.50 -4.69
CA PHE A 40 2.11 1.49 -4.73
C PHE A 40 2.68 2.87 -5.10
N LEU A 41 2.11 3.51 -6.13
CA LEU A 41 2.52 4.85 -6.54
C LEU A 41 2.35 5.88 -5.42
N VAL A 42 1.24 5.81 -4.67
CA VAL A 42 0.96 6.73 -3.55
C VAL A 42 1.90 6.50 -2.38
N LYS A 43 1.96 5.28 -1.82
CA LYS A 43 2.82 4.94 -0.67
C LYS A 43 3.19 3.47 -0.60
N PHE A 44 2.21 2.59 -0.50
CA PHE A 44 2.42 1.14 -0.36
C PHE A 44 1.26 0.36 -0.97
N CYS A 45 1.55 -0.84 -1.45
CA CYS A 45 0.52 -1.77 -1.89
C CYS A 45 0.08 -2.67 -0.72
N PRO A 46 -1.22 -2.80 -0.43
CA PRO A 46 -1.73 -3.69 0.62
C PRO A 46 -1.40 -5.17 0.38
N HIS A 47 -1.31 -5.58 -0.90
CA HIS A 47 -0.91 -6.94 -1.28
C HIS A 47 0.50 -7.27 -0.80
N ASP A 48 1.43 -6.33 -0.91
CA ASP A 48 2.82 -6.51 -0.46
C ASP A 48 2.95 -6.37 1.07
N LEU A 49 2.13 -5.51 1.68
CA LEU A 49 2.18 -5.24 3.12
C LEU A 49 1.72 -6.43 3.96
N PHE A 50 0.73 -7.19 3.49
CA PHE A 50 0.08 -8.25 4.26
C PHE A 50 0.48 -9.68 3.84
N VAL A 51 1.54 -9.84 3.04
CA VAL A 51 2.08 -11.15 2.66
C VAL A 51 2.43 -11.97 3.91
N ASN A 52 2.08 -13.26 3.91
CA ASN A 52 2.30 -14.18 5.03
C ASN A 52 1.56 -13.81 6.32
N THR A 53 0.52 -12.98 6.25
CA THR A 53 -0.33 -12.65 7.39
C THR A 53 -1.70 -13.32 7.27
N ARG A 54 -2.50 -13.29 8.35
CA ARG A 54 -3.90 -13.76 8.29
C ARG A 54 -4.81 -12.88 7.41
N ALA A 55 -4.31 -11.72 6.96
CA ALA A 55 -5.02 -10.78 6.10
C ALA A 55 -4.38 -10.73 4.69
N ASP A 56 -3.62 -11.74 4.31
CA ASP A 56 -2.97 -11.84 3.00
C ASP A 56 -4.01 -11.76 1.87
N LEU A 57 -3.74 -10.88 0.90
CA LEU A 57 -4.60 -10.61 -0.26
C LEU A 57 -4.12 -11.33 -1.53
N GLY A 58 -3.04 -12.12 -1.42
CA GLY A 58 -2.33 -12.71 -2.55
C GLY A 58 -1.48 -11.69 -3.32
N PRO A 59 -0.86 -12.11 -4.43
CA PRO A 59 -0.02 -11.23 -5.24
C PRO A 59 -0.82 -10.08 -5.84
N CYS A 60 -0.19 -8.90 -5.95
CA CYS A 60 -0.83 -7.75 -6.56
C CYS A 60 -1.15 -8.03 -8.05
N PRO A 61 -2.37 -7.74 -8.54
CA PRO A 61 -2.71 -7.89 -9.96
C PRO A 61 -2.16 -6.76 -10.85
N LYS A 62 -1.46 -5.78 -10.26
CA LYS A 62 -0.95 -4.57 -10.92
C LYS A 62 0.57 -4.52 -10.82
N VAL A 63 1.20 -3.75 -11.71
CA VAL A 63 2.65 -3.59 -11.79
C VAL A 63 3.13 -2.59 -10.74
N HIS A 64 4.17 -2.96 -9.99
CA HIS A 64 4.90 -2.06 -9.09
C HIS A 64 6.17 -1.60 -9.81
N ASP A 65 6.17 -0.34 -10.26
CA ASP A 65 7.25 0.26 -11.04
C ASP A 65 7.82 1.49 -10.34
N ASP A 66 9.12 1.45 -10.04
CA ASP A 66 9.83 2.51 -9.33
C ASP A 66 10.02 3.76 -10.21
N GLU A 67 10.18 3.59 -11.52
CA GLU A 67 10.28 4.71 -12.46
C GLU A 67 8.94 5.44 -12.56
N ALA A 68 7.84 4.69 -12.70
CA ALA A 68 6.48 5.23 -12.64
C ALA A 68 6.24 5.95 -11.30
N LYS A 69 6.73 5.38 -10.19
CA LYS A 69 6.63 6.01 -8.87
C LYS A 69 7.40 7.33 -8.78
N VAL A 70 8.61 7.39 -9.32
CA VAL A 70 9.41 8.64 -9.36
C VAL A 70 8.71 9.71 -10.20
N GLN A 71 8.10 9.34 -11.33
CA GLN A 71 7.31 10.27 -12.15
C GLN A 71 6.06 10.76 -11.40
N PHE A 72 5.33 9.84 -10.75
CA PHE A 72 4.19 10.16 -9.91
C PHE A 72 4.57 11.14 -8.80
N ASP A 73 5.69 10.92 -8.10
CA ASP A 73 6.16 11.77 -7.01
C ASP A 73 6.48 13.20 -7.48
N LYS A 74 7.03 13.35 -8.69
CA LYS A 74 7.32 14.65 -9.33
C LYS A 74 6.07 15.34 -9.88
N SER A 75 5.03 14.60 -10.24
CA SER A 75 3.82 15.16 -10.83
C SER A 75 3.03 16.01 -9.82
N ARG A 76 2.40 17.08 -10.34
CA ARG A 76 1.45 17.94 -9.61
C ARG A 76 0.04 17.85 -10.20
N SER A 77 -0.29 16.73 -10.81
CA SER A 77 -1.55 16.50 -11.52
C SER A 77 -2.75 16.39 -10.55
N TYR A 78 -3.94 16.82 -10.99
CA TYR A 78 -5.18 16.57 -10.25
C TYR A 78 -5.47 15.06 -10.10
N VAL A 79 -5.05 14.25 -11.07
CA VAL A 79 -5.18 12.79 -11.05
C VAL A 79 -4.43 12.18 -9.86
N LYS A 80 -3.27 12.73 -9.50
CA LYS A 80 -2.49 12.32 -8.32
C LYS A 80 -3.28 12.54 -7.02
N SER A 81 -4.01 13.65 -6.91
CA SER A 81 -4.88 13.90 -5.76
C SER A 81 -5.99 12.85 -5.68
N GLN A 82 -6.61 12.49 -6.80
CA GLN A 82 -7.63 11.44 -6.83
C GLN A 82 -7.08 10.08 -6.37
N TYR A 83 -5.87 9.71 -6.78
CA TYR A 83 -5.22 8.47 -6.35
C TYR A 83 -4.95 8.48 -4.84
N THR A 84 -4.53 9.64 -4.33
CA THR A 84 -4.28 9.84 -2.89
C THR A 84 -5.58 9.74 -2.09
N ASP A 85 -6.68 10.33 -2.58
CA ASP A 85 -7.98 10.26 -1.94
C ASP A 85 -8.52 8.82 -1.90
N GLU A 86 -8.36 8.06 -2.99
CA GLU A 86 -8.71 6.63 -3.06
C GLU A 86 -7.90 5.82 -2.04
N PHE A 87 -6.60 6.10 -1.93
CA PHE A 87 -5.71 5.45 -0.96
C PHE A 87 -6.09 5.77 0.49
N ILE A 88 -6.43 7.02 0.81
CA ILE A 88 -6.88 7.42 2.15
C ILE A 88 -8.20 6.74 2.51
N LYS A 89 -9.17 6.71 1.58
CA LYS A 89 -10.44 6.00 1.78
C LYS A 89 -10.21 4.52 2.08
N PHE A 90 -9.31 3.88 1.33
CA PHE A 90 -8.93 2.49 1.59
C PHE A 90 -8.30 2.30 2.98
N CYS A 91 -7.35 3.16 3.37
CA CYS A 91 -6.72 3.11 4.70
C CYS A 91 -7.74 3.29 5.83
N ASN A 92 -8.67 4.23 5.67
CA ASN A 92 -9.74 4.43 6.64
C ASN A 92 -10.60 3.17 6.79
N ASN A 93 -10.96 2.50 5.70
CA ASN A 93 -11.71 1.24 5.78
C ASN A 93 -10.93 0.16 6.55
N LEU A 94 -9.61 0.04 6.33
CA LEU A 94 -8.77 -0.89 7.10
C LEU A 94 -8.76 -0.57 8.60
N ILE A 95 -8.64 0.71 8.96
CA ILE A 95 -8.70 1.15 10.36
C ILE A 95 -10.03 0.76 10.98
N HIS A 96 -11.15 1.06 10.32
CA HIS A 96 -12.48 0.72 10.81
C HIS A 96 -12.65 -0.81 10.97
N ASP A 97 -12.09 -1.61 10.07
CA ASP A 97 -12.14 -3.07 10.15
C ASP A 97 -11.38 -3.59 11.37
N VAL A 98 -10.20 -3.02 11.65
CA VAL A 98 -9.39 -3.33 12.83
C VAL A 98 -10.11 -2.90 14.10
N GLU A 99 -10.69 -1.70 14.14
CA GLU A 99 -11.46 -1.21 15.29
C GLU A 99 -12.65 -2.12 15.61
N ARG A 100 -13.42 -2.54 14.58
CA ARG A 100 -14.53 -3.50 14.79
C ARG A 100 -14.05 -4.83 15.36
N LYS A 101 -12.89 -5.33 14.90
CA LYS A 101 -12.28 -6.56 15.45
C LYS A 101 -11.81 -6.36 16.90
N ILE A 102 -11.25 -5.20 17.23
CA ILE A 102 -10.83 -4.86 18.61
C ILE A 102 -12.05 -4.84 19.53
N VAL A 103 -13.14 -4.16 19.16
CA VAL A 103 -14.37 -4.08 19.97
C VAL A 103 -14.93 -5.47 20.23
N LYS A 104 -15.06 -6.31 19.19
CA LYS A 104 -15.52 -7.71 19.33
C LYS A 104 -14.59 -8.54 20.22
N GLY A 105 -13.28 -8.37 20.04
CA GLY A 105 -12.26 -9.05 20.85
C GLY A 105 -12.36 -8.69 22.33
N ARG A 106 -12.50 -7.40 22.65
CA ARG A 106 -12.68 -6.92 24.02
C ARG A 106 -13.97 -7.42 24.64
N HIS A 107 -15.09 -7.37 23.91
CA HIS A 107 -16.37 -7.91 24.38
C HIS A 107 -16.25 -9.41 24.72
N ARG A 108 -15.54 -10.19 23.89
CA ARG A 108 -15.29 -11.60 24.19
C ARG A 108 -14.43 -11.78 25.45
N LEU A 109 -13.42 -10.95 25.65
CA LEU A 109 -12.53 -11.02 26.81
C LEU A 109 -13.22 -10.60 28.11
N SER A 110 -14.13 -9.61 28.05
CA SER A 110 -14.92 -9.20 29.21
C SER A 110 -15.86 -10.30 29.70
N LEU A 111 -16.40 -11.13 28.80
CA LEU A 111 -17.23 -12.29 29.16
C LEU A 111 -16.43 -13.41 29.87
N ILE A 112 -15.13 -13.48 29.64
CA ILE A 112 -14.22 -14.49 30.23
C ILE A 112 -13.61 -13.98 31.56
N GLY A 113 -13.97 -12.76 31.99
CA GLY A 113 -13.48 -12.16 33.24
C GLY A 113 -12.04 -11.64 33.16
N GLN A 114 -11.44 -11.56 31.97
CA GLN A 114 -10.12 -10.97 31.78
C GLN A 114 -10.27 -9.45 31.58
N LYS A 115 -9.64 -8.66 32.44
CA LYS A 115 -9.52 -7.21 32.25
C LYS A 115 -8.53 -6.95 31.13
N THR A 116 -8.97 -6.26 30.08
CA THR A 116 -8.09 -5.76 29.02
C THR A 116 -7.87 -4.27 29.24
N GLU A 117 -6.61 -3.85 29.34
CA GLU A 117 -6.25 -2.43 29.33
C GLU A 117 -6.74 -1.75 28.04
N PRO A 118 -7.24 -0.51 28.10
CA PRO A 118 -7.72 0.20 26.93
C PRO A 118 -6.58 0.47 25.93
N VAL A 119 -6.79 0.14 24.65
CA VAL A 119 -5.77 0.29 23.57
C VAL A 119 -5.26 1.72 23.43
N SER A 120 -6.01 2.73 23.88
CA SER A 120 -5.55 4.12 23.95
C SER A 120 -4.27 4.30 24.78
N LEU A 121 -3.99 3.40 25.72
CA LEU A 121 -2.75 3.40 26.52
C LEU A 121 -1.59 2.69 25.83
N LEU A 122 -1.85 1.81 24.86
CA LEU A 122 -0.85 1.02 24.14
C LEU A 122 -0.28 1.73 22.91
N TYR A 123 -1.05 2.64 22.29
CA TYR A 123 -0.60 3.44 21.14
C TYR A 123 -1.00 4.91 21.29
N PRO A 124 -0.47 5.65 22.27
CA PRO A 124 -0.81 7.06 22.49
C PRO A 124 -0.48 7.95 21.29
N HIS A 125 0.48 7.55 20.44
CA HIS A 125 0.87 8.29 19.24
C HIS A 125 -0.14 8.18 18.08
N LEU A 126 -0.99 7.14 18.02
CA LEU A 126 -2.03 7.03 16.98
C LEU A 126 -3.11 8.09 17.15
N PHE A 127 -3.45 8.44 18.40
CA PHE A 127 -4.38 9.53 18.71
C PHE A 127 -3.84 10.92 18.32
N LEU A 128 -2.51 11.06 18.19
CA LEU A 128 -1.86 12.28 17.69
C LEU A 128 -1.87 12.35 16.15
N LEU A 129 -1.96 11.22 15.45
CA LEU A 129 -2.09 11.18 13.99
C LEU A 129 -3.49 11.64 13.53
N ASP A 130 -4.55 11.23 14.24
CA ASP A 130 -5.91 11.75 14.00
C ASP A 130 -5.99 13.28 14.16
N LYS A 131 -5.23 13.85 15.10
CA LYS A 131 -5.16 15.31 15.29
C LYS A 131 -4.21 16.02 14.32
N LYS A 132 -3.15 15.35 13.82
CA LYS A 132 -2.21 15.92 12.85
C LYS A 132 -2.77 15.94 11.43
N ILE A 133 -3.65 15.00 11.06
CA ILE A 133 -4.34 15.03 9.76
C ILE A 133 -5.24 16.27 9.65
N ILE A 134 -5.88 16.68 10.76
CA ILE A 134 -6.68 17.90 10.81
C ILE A 134 -5.82 19.18 10.70
N LEU A 135 -4.60 19.17 11.23
CA LEU A 135 -3.71 20.36 11.23
C LEU A 135 -2.94 20.57 9.91
N ILE A 136 -2.96 19.61 8.99
CA ILE A 136 -2.38 19.79 7.63
C ILE A 136 -3.45 20.28 6.64
N LEU A 137 -4.73 20.27 7.04
CA LEU A 137 -5.88 20.67 6.22
C LEU A 137 -6.54 22.00 6.65
N PHE A 138 -5.96 22.72 7.62
CA PHE A 138 -6.35 24.10 8.00
C PHE A 138 -5.13 24.98 8.23
#